data_AF-A0A2C6L1P3-F1
#
_entry.id   AF-A0A2C6L1P3-F1
#
_cell.length_a   1.000
_cell.length_b   1.000
_cell.length_c   1.000
_cell.angle_alpha   90.00
_cell.angle_beta   90.00
_cell.angle_gamma   90.00
#
_symmetry.space_group_name_H-M   'P 1'
#
loop_
_entity.id
_entity.type
_entity.pdbx_description
1 polymer ?
#
loop_
_entity_poly.entity_id
_entity_poly.type
_entity_poly.pdbx_seq_one_letter_code
_entity_poly.pdbx_strand_id
1 'polypeptide(L)'
;DPEILNAIALHTVGSEYMSQLDKVLFVADKIEPNRRHGAVQEIRRQAETDLDAALLSCFDESIRYALKIGCLLHPSSVKARNAILAARVSA
;
A
#
# COMPACT_ATOMS: atom_id res chain seq x y z
N ASP A 1 18.75 11.99 -5.95
CA ASP A 1 18.46 11.33 -4.67
C ASP A 1 17.87 9.96 -4.94
N PRO A 2 18.61 8.86 -4.73
CA PRO A 2 18.16 7.50 -5.01
C PRO A 2 16.93 7.06 -4.20
N GLU A 3 16.79 7.50 -2.96
CA GLU A 3 15.65 7.11 -2.10
C GLU A 3 14.34 7.72 -2.61
N ILE A 4 14.39 9.01 -2.98
CA ILE A 4 13.24 9.70 -3.58
C ILE A 4 12.83 9.03 -4.89
N LEU A 5 13.80 8.71 -5.76
CA LEU A 5 13.54 8.03 -7.03
C LEU A 5 12.93 6.64 -6.82
N ASN A 6 13.39 5.92 -5.80
CA ASN A 6 12.84 4.61 -5.46
C ASN A 6 11.40 4.72 -4.97
N ALA A 7 11.09 5.67 -4.10
CA ALA A 7 9.73 5.89 -3.63
C ALA A 7 8.78 6.20 -4.80
N ILE A 8 9.22 7.07 -5.73
CA ILE A 8 8.47 7.36 -6.95
C ILE A 8 8.31 6.11 -7.82
N ALA A 9 9.32 5.25 -7.95
CA ALA A 9 9.19 4.03 -8.75
C ALA A 9 8.21 3.01 -8.13
N LEU A 10 8.16 2.93 -6.80
CA LEU A 10 7.38 1.92 -6.07
C LEU A 10 5.95 2.37 -5.71
N HIS A 11 5.61 3.66 -5.79
CA HIS A 11 4.33 4.19 -5.28
C HIS A 11 3.07 3.57 -5.91
N THR A 12 3.16 2.99 -7.12
CA THR A 12 2.00 2.40 -7.79
C THR A 12 1.79 0.93 -7.42
N VAL A 13 2.85 0.12 -7.39
CA VAL A 13 2.75 -1.35 -7.28
C VAL A 13 3.40 -1.93 -6.02
N GLY A 14 4.24 -1.16 -5.33
CA GLY A 14 4.97 -1.60 -4.14
C GLY A 14 6.09 -2.61 -4.42
N SER A 15 6.72 -3.07 -3.35
CA SER A 15 7.78 -4.08 -3.33
C SER A 15 7.71 -4.90 -2.03
N GLU A 16 8.35 -6.07 -2.02
CA GLU A 16 8.59 -6.86 -0.79
C GLU A 16 9.49 -6.09 0.20
N TYR A 17 10.35 -5.23 -0.34
CA TYR A 17 11.27 -4.39 0.41
C TYR A 17 10.91 -2.94 0.16
N MET A 18 10.15 -2.36 1.09
CA MET A 18 9.78 -0.94 1.07
C MET A 18 10.40 -0.25 2.28
N SER A 19 11.19 0.79 2.02
CA SER A 19 11.66 1.72 3.03
C SER A 19 10.50 2.51 3.63
N GLN A 20 10.74 3.20 4.74
CA GLN A 20 9.72 4.04 5.35
C GLN A 20 9.20 5.12 4.40
N LEU A 21 10.08 5.71 3.57
CA LEU A 21 9.67 6.71 2.57
C LEU A 21 8.77 6.12 1.48
N ASP A 22 9.10 4.93 0.98
CA ASP A 22 8.28 4.23 -0.02
C ASP A 22 6.86 3.99 0.52
N LYS A 23 6.76 3.52 1.78
CA LYS A 23 5.48 3.25 2.46
C LYS A 23 4.68 4.53 2.65
N VAL A 24 5.32 5.60 3.14
CA VAL A 24 4.67 6.91 3.34
C VAL A 24 4.10 7.44 2.02
N LEU A 25 4.91 7.44 0.95
CA LEU A 25 4.46 7.95 -0.34
C LEU A 25 3.32 7.11 -0.93
N PHE A 26 3.40 5.78 -0.82
CA PHE A 26 2.35 4.87 -1.27
C PHE A 26 1.03 5.13 -0.54
N VAL A 27 1.06 5.21 0.80
CA VAL A 27 -0.15 5.45 1.59
C VAL A 27 -0.70 6.86 1.33
N ALA A 28 0.17 7.87 1.22
CA ALA A 28 -0.24 9.25 0.93
C ALA A 28 -1.07 9.38 -0.36
N ASP A 29 -0.67 8.72 -1.46
CA ASP A 29 -1.44 8.71 -2.72
C ASP A 29 -2.85 8.12 -2.54
N LYS A 30 -2.99 7.12 -1.65
CA LYS A 30 -4.27 6.44 -1.39
C LYS A 30 -5.17 7.20 -0.42
N ILE A 31 -4.63 8.05 0.45
CA ILE A 31 -5.42 8.71 1.50
C ILE A 31 -5.55 10.22 1.34
N GLU A 32 -4.96 10.82 0.31
CA GLU A 32 -4.95 12.28 0.14
C GLU A 32 -6.36 12.90 0.22
N PRO A 33 -6.50 14.17 0.66
CA PRO A 33 -7.78 14.77 1.03
C PRO A 33 -8.87 14.75 -0.03
N ASN A 34 -8.54 14.57 -1.32
CA ASN A 34 -9.51 14.50 -2.41
C ASN A 34 -9.97 13.08 -2.74
N ARG A 35 -9.35 12.03 -2.16
CA ARG A 35 -9.80 10.64 -2.32
C ARG A 35 -11.16 10.41 -1.66
N ARG A 36 -12.05 9.74 -2.40
CA ARG A 36 -13.43 9.40 -2.02
C ARG A 36 -13.73 7.95 -2.40
N HIS A 37 -13.24 6.98 -1.62
CA HIS A 37 -13.59 5.57 -1.77
C HIS A 37 -13.94 4.96 -0.41
N GLY A 38 -14.70 3.86 -0.40
CA GLY A 38 -15.32 3.32 0.82
C GLY A 38 -14.35 3.08 1.98
N ALA A 39 -13.15 2.58 1.70
CA ALA A 39 -12.14 2.29 2.71
C ALA A 39 -11.28 3.49 3.16
N VAL A 40 -11.39 4.66 2.51
CA VAL A 40 -10.41 5.75 2.70
C VAL A 40 -10.34 6.24 4.15
N GLN A 41 -11.45 6.28 4.87
CA GLN A 41 -11.48 6.78 6.24
C GLN A 41 -10.81 5.83 7.22
N GLU A 42 -10.98 4.52 7.03
CA GLU A 42 -10.31 3.53 7.87
C GLU A 42 -8.80 3.53 7.60
N ILE A 43 -8.38 3.63 6.33
CA ILE A 43 -6.95 3.70 5.99
C ILE A 43 -6.32 4.98 6.57
N ARG A 44 -7.01 6.13 6.56
CA ARG A 44 -6.55 7.36 7.22
C ARG A 44 -6.32 7.15 8.71
N ARG A 45 -7.29 6.54 9.42
CA ARG A 45 -7.19 6.24 10.85
C ARG A 45 -6.02 5.30 11.15
N GLN A 46 -5.82 4.28 10.32
CA GLN A 46 -4.68 3.37 10.46
C GLN A 46 -3.35 4.10 10.23
N ALA A 47 -3.26 5.00 9.24
CA ALA A 47 -2.02 5.70 8.92
C ALA A 47 -1.49 6.57 10.06
N GLU A 48 -2.35 7.01 10.97
CA GLU A 48 -1.96 7.78 12.17
C GLU A 48 -1.37 6.91 13.29
N THR A 49 -1.59 5.59 13.26
CA THR A 49 -1.24 4.68 14.38
C THR A 49 -0.34 3.52 13.99
N ASP A 50 -0.52 2.97 12.80
CA ASP A 50 0.25 1.86 12.24
C ASP A 50 0.31 1.99 10.70
N LEU A 51 1.45 2.48 10.21
CA LEU A 51 1.69 2.67 8.78
C LEU A 51 1.65 1.34 7.99
N ASP A 52 2.09 0.24 8.59
CA ASP A 52 2.06 -1.07 7.93
C ASP A 52 0.64 -1.62 7.84
N ALA A 53 -0.23 -1.30 8.80
CA ALA A 53 -1.65 -1.65 8.73
C ALA A 53 -2.34 -0.85 7.63
N ALA A 54 -2.08 0.45 7.55
CA ALA A 54 -2.60 1.30 6.47
C ALA A 54 -2.14 0.80 5.10
N LEU A 55 -0.85 0.46 4.97
CA LEU A 55 -0.28 -0.07 3.73
C LEU A 55 -0.91 -1.40 3.33
N LEU A 56 -1.11 -2.31 4.29
CA LEU A 56 -1.81 -3.58 4.05
C LEU A 56 -3.23 -3.35 3.52
N SER A 57 -3.98 -2.44 4.15
CA SER A 57 -5.33 -2.08 3.71
C SER A 57 -5.35 -1.47 2.30
N CYS A 58 -4.35 -0.67 1.95
CA CYS A 58 -4.20 -0.14 0.60
C CYS A 58 -4.01 -1.25 -0.45
N PHE A 59 -3.16 -2.26 -0.17
CA PHE A 59 -2.97 -3.39 -1.08
C PHE A 59 -4.22 -4.27 -1.16
N ASP A 60 -4.86 -4.57 -0.03
CA ASP A 60 -6.12 -5.34 0.00
C ASP A 60 -7.20 -4.67 -0.85
N GLU A 61 -7.37 -3.34 -0.74
CA GLU A 61 -8.36 -2.66 -1.58
C GLU A 61 -7.98 -2.57 -3.04
N SER A 62 -6.70 -2.35 -3.35
CA SER A 62 -6.24 -2.30 -4.74
C SER A 62 -6.47 -3.65 -5.44
N ILE A 63 -6.18 -4.75 -4.75
CA ILE A 63 -6.40 -6.11 -5.26
C ILE A 63 -7.89 -6.41 -5.37
N ARG A 64 -8.68 -6.10 -4.33
CA ARG A 64 -10.14 -6.30 -4.35
C ARG A 64 -10.79 -5.55 -5.50
N TYR A 65 -10.39 -4.30 -5.72
CA TYR A 65 -10.89 -3.48 -6.81
C TYR A 65 -10.51 -4.07 -8.17
N ALA A 66 -9.24 -4.45 -8.38
CA ALA A 66 -8.79 -5.06 -9.62
C ALA A 66 -9.55 -6.36 -9.94
N LEU A 67 -9.75 -7.23 -8.95
CA LEU A 67 -10.55 -8.45 -9.11
C LEU A 67 -12.01 -8.13 -9.45
N LYS A 68 -12.61 -7.12 -8.79
CA LYS A 68 -14.00 -6.70 -9.04
C LYS A 68 -14.23 -6.26 -10.49
N ILE A 69 -13.26 -5.60 -11.10
CA ILE A 69 -13.36 -5.10 -12.49
C ILE A 69 -12.75 -6.07 -13.52
N GLY A 70 -12.26 -7.24 -13.10
CA GLY A 70 -11.66 -8.25 -13.99
C GLY A 70 -10.29 -7.85 -14.56
N CYS A 71 -9.53 -6.99 -13.85
CA CYS A 71 -8.19 -6.57 -14.26
C CYS A 71 -7.09 -7.53 -13.79
N LEU A 72 -5.96 -7.50 -14.50
CA LEU A 72 -4.74 -8.21 -14.09
C LEU A 72 -4.18 -7.64 -12.79
N LEU A 73 -3.62 -8.53 -11.96
CA LEU A 73 -2.87 -8.15 -10.77
C LEU A 73 -1.38 -8.09 -11.09
N HIS A 74 -0.72 -6.98 -10.75
CA HIS A 74 0.72 -6.90 -10.86
C HIS A 74 1.38 -7.79 -9.78
N PRO A 75 2.32 -8.68 -10.14
CA PRO A 75 2.94 -9.61 -9.18
C PRO A 75 3.56 -8.92 -7.96
N SER A 76 4.20 -7.76 -8.15
CA SER A 76 4.81 -6.99 -7.04
C SER A 76 3.80 -6.58 -5.98
N SER A 77 2.56 -6.26 -6.34
CA SER A 77 1.54 -5.86 -5.37
C SER A 77 1.10 -7.03 -4.50
N VAL A 78 1.02 -8.24 -5.08
CA VAL A 78 0.73 -9.47 -4.33
C VAL A 78 1.89 -9.80 -3.39
N LYS A 79 3.12 -9.69 -3.89
CA LYS A 79 4.33 -9.95 -3.11
C LYS A 79 4.50 -8.96 -1.94
N ALA A 80 4.32 -7.67 -2.19
CA ALA A 80 4.39 -6.61 -1.17
C ALA A 80 3.38 -6.86 -0.04
N ARG A 81 2.12 -7.17 -0.40
CA ARG A 81 1.08 -7.56 0.56
C ARG A 81 1.50 -8.75 1.42
N ASN A 82 1.99 -9.82 0.79
CA ASN A 82 2.37 -11.04 1.49
C ASN A 82 3.57 -10.81 2.42
N ALA A 83 4.53 -9.97 2.04
CA ALA A 83 5.66 -9.59 2.89
C ALA A 83 5.19 -8.93 4.19
N ILE A 84 4.21 -8.03 4.14
CA ILE A 84 3.64 -7.38 5.33
C ILE A 84 2.95 -8.42 6.24
N LEU A 85 2.17 -9.34 5.67
CA LEU A 85 1.50 -10.39 6.44
C LEU A 85 2.50 -11.35 7.09
N ALA A 86 3.54 -11.79 6.36
CA ALA A 86 4.56 -12.68 6.88
C ALA A 86 5.34 -12.06 8.05
N ALA A 87 5.66 -10.77 7.96
CA ALA A 87 6.32 -10.03 9.03
C ALA A 87 5.46 -9.97 10.30
N ARG A 88 4.13 -9.84 10.16
CA ARG A 88 3.17 -9.79 11.29
C ARG A 88 2.96 -11.14 11.98
N VAL A 89 3.08 -12.26 11.26
CA VAL A 89 2.98 -13.60 11.85
C VAL A 89 4.23 -13.97 12.64
N SER A 90 5.36 -13.33 12.32
CA SER A 90 6.66 -13.60 12.93
C SER A 90 6.97 -12.70 14.15
N ALA A 91 6.05 -11.82 14.53
CA ALA A 91 6.15 -10.88 15.65
C ALA A 91 5.23 -11.30 16.80
#